data_AF-R5H7T4-F1
#
_entry.id   AF-R5H7T4-F1
#
_cell.length_a   1.000
_cell.length_b   1.000
_cell.length_c   1.000
_cell.angle_alpha   90.00
_cell.angle_beta   90.00
_cell.angle_gamma   90.00
#
_symmetry.space_group_name_H-M   'P 1'
#
loop_
_entity.id
_entity.type
_entity.pdbx_description
1 polymer ?
#
loop_
_entity_poly.entity_id
_entity_poly.type
_entity_poly.pdbx_seq_one_letter_code
_entity_poly.pdbx_strand_id
1 'polypeptide(L)'
;MGFFDQLKDKASQAGEKAGAALKDAKSRMSEGMADAKAKMDEHKALAAEAKAPIEGSIARYQVVYLGGFPKKPNGKMDPTAFGFNIMPDSFIFKPELETKNSWFGDELFTIPYDRVVKFEIVKRQVSNTEFLLSSSSDTKSLEQENNIQITHLDDEGNELMTRVEMLTGVSIYGQAQKCRELLDLLRENKILGRLNKDTSKLAAPADDPLEQLKKLNALKEAGILSDEEFNAKKAELLSKV
;
A
#
# COMPACT_ATOMS: atom_id res chain seq x y z
N MET A 1 23.57 -65.64 43.70
CA MET A 1 23.77 -64.29 43.13
C MET A 1 23.21 -63.29 44.11
N GLY A 2 24.03 -62.33 44.53
CA GLY A 2 23.72 -61.45 45.66
C GLY A 2 22.76 -60.32 45.29
N PHE A 3 21.95 -59.89 46.25
CA PHE A 3 21.05 -58.73 46.16
C PHE A 3 21.73 -57.46 45.60
N PHE A 4 23.03 -57.31 45.85
CA PHE A 4 23.85 -56.21 45.35
C PHE A 4 24.11 -56.26 43.82
N ASP A 5 24.21 -57.44 43.20
CA ASP A 5 24.40 -57.55 41.74
C ASP A 5 23.13 -57.15 40.99
N GLN A 6 21.96 -57.54 41.50
CA GLN A 6 20.67 -57.14 40.92
C GLN A 6 20.40 -55.63 41.04
N LEU A 7 20.88 -54.99 42.12
CA LEU A 7 20.81 -53.54 42.29
C LEU A 7 21.71 -52.81 41.27
N LYS A 8 22.91 -53.33 41.03
CA LYS A 8 23.85 -52.75 40.05
C LYS A 8 23.35 -52.87 38.62
N ASP A 9 22.77 -54.02 38.24
CA ASP A 9 22.20 -54.23 36.91
C ASP A 9 20.97 -53.33 36.67
N LYS A 10 20.09 -53.19 37.67
CA LYS A 10 18.94 -52.27 37.57
C LYS A 10 19.37 -50.81 37.45
N ALA A 11 20.40 -50.40 38.19
CA ALA A 11 20.95 -49.05 38.08
C ALA A 11 21.61 -48.80 36.71
N SER A 12 22.32 -49.79 36.15
CA SER A 12 22.92 -49.71 34.82
C SER A 12 21.86 -49.58 33.72
N GLN A 13 20.81 -50.43 33.76
CA GLN A 13 19.71 -50.36 32.80
C GLN A 13 18.90 -49.05 32.91
N ALA A 14 18.72 -48.53 34.13
CA ALA A 14 18.08 -47.23 34.33
C ALA A 14 18.93 -46.09 33.76
N GLY A 15 20.26 -46.15 33.92
CA GLY A 15 21.21 -45.19 33.35
C GLY A 15 21.22 -45.21 31.82
N GLU A 16 21.22 -46.40 31.20
CA GLU A 16 21.16 -46.54 29.74
C GLU A 16 19.84 -46.02 29.16
N LYS A 17 18.70 -46.36 29.78
CA LYS A 17 17.39 -45.84 29.37
C LYS A 17 17.28 -44.33 29.52
N ALA A 18 17.82 -43.77 30.61
CA ALA A 18 17.88 -42.32 30.80
C ALA A 18 18.79 -41.64 29.77
N GLY A 19 19.93 -42.25 29.45
CA GLY A 19 20.85 -41.77 28.40
C GLY A 19 20.23 -41.79 27.00
N ALA A 20 19.50 -42.86 26.65
CA ALA A 20 18.79 -42.97 25.39
C ALA A 20 17.66 -41.93 25.28
N ALA A 21 16.84 -41.78 26.32
CA ALA A 21 15.76 -40.79 26.37
C ALA A 21 16.30 -39.35 26.27
N LEU A 22 17.43 -39.04 26.90
CA LEU A 22 18.08 -37.73 26.81
C LEU A 22 18.63 -37.47 25.40
N LYS A 23 19.20 -38.50 24.75
CA LYS A 23 19.71 -38.39 23.38
C LYS A 23 18.58 -38.17 22.37
N ASP A 24 17.46 -38.87 22.52
CA ASP A 24 16.26 -38.72 21.69
C ASP A 24 15.57 -37.36 21.91
N ALA A 25 15.53 -36.88 23.15
CA ALA A 25 15.03 -35.53 23.43
C ALA A 25 15.90 -34.46 22.78
N LYS A 26 17.23 -34.62 22.84
CA LYS A 26 18.18 -33.69 22.23
C LYS A 26 18.12 -33.71 20.70
N SER A 27 17.95 -34.88 20.07
CA SER A 27 17.81 -34.98 18.61
C SER A 27 16.53 -34.30 18.14
N ARG A 28 15.39 -34.57 18.77
CA ARG A 28 14.11 -33.92 18.46
C ARG A 28 14.16 -32.41 18.66
N MET A 29 14.85 -31.93 19.70
CA MET A 29 15.06 -30.50 19.91
C MET A 29 15.93 -29.90 18.80
N SER A 30 17.00 -30.58 18.39
CA SER A 30 17.86 -30.10 17.30
C SER A 30 17.17 -30.11 15.94
N GLU A 31 16.34 -31.12 15.65
CA GLU A 31 15.51 -31.20 14.46
C GLU A 31 14.46 -30.08 14.46
N GLY A 32 13.73 -29.89 15.55
CA GLY A 32 12.76 -28.80 15.67
C GLY A 32 13.40 -27.41 15.55
N MET A 33 14.64 -27.23 16.03
CA MET A 33 15.39 -25.99 15.88
C MET A 33 15.89 -25.78 14.44
N ALA A 34 16.28 -26.85 13.74
CA ALA A 34 16.63 -26.81 12.33
C ALA A 34 15.43 -26.49 11.44
N ASP A 35 14.27 -27.10 11.70
CA ASP A 35 13.02 -26.82 11.00
C ASP A 35 12.53 -25.40 11.25
N ALA A 36 12.62 -24.92 12.49
CA ALA A 36 12.28 -23.54 12.82
C ALA A 36 13.21 -22.55 12.10
N LYS A 37 14.51 -22.83 12.06
CA LYS A 37 15.48 -22.01 11.33
C LYS A 37 15.20 -22.00 9.83
N ALA A 38 14.92 -23.16 9.23
CA ALA A 38 14.57 -23.26 7.81
C ALA A 38 13.32 -22.43 7.48
N LYS A 39 12.26 -22.53 8.30
CA LYS A 39 11.05 -21.71 8.15
C LYS A 39 11.32 -20.22 8.35
N MET A 40 12.20 -19.84 9.28
CA MET A 40 12.59 -18.44 9.45
C MET A 40 13.39 -17.91 8.26
N ASP A 41 14.29 -18.70 7.71
CA ASP A 41 15.11 -18.32 6.56
C ASP A 41 14.25 -18.22 5.30
N GLU A 42 13.30 -19.13 5.10
CA GLU A 42 12.28 -19.06 4.03
C GLU A 42 11.39 -17.81 4.19
N HIS A 43 10.88 -17.55 5.39
CA HIS A 43 10.08 -16.34 5.66
C HIS A 43 10.89 -15.06 5.44
N LYS A 44 12.18 -15.03 5.80
CA LYS A 44 13.06 -13.91 5.53
C LYS A 44 13.28 -13.70 4.04
N ALA A 45 13.48 -14.76 3.27
CA ALA A 45 13.65 -14.68 1.82
C ALA A 45 12.37 -14.12 1.15
N LEU A 46 11.20 -14.64 1.50
CA LEU A 46 9.91 -14.16 1.01
C LEU A 46 9.65 -12.70 1.40
N ALA A 47 10.00 -12.31 2.63
CA ALA A 47 9.86 -10.92 3.07
C ALA A 47 10.85 -9.98 2.35
N ALA A 48 12.07 -10.44 2.07
CA ALA A 48 13.05 -9.69 1.30
C ALA A 48 12.59 -9.48 -0.15
N GLU A 49 12.01 -10.50 -0.78
CA GLU A 49 11.43 -10.42 -2.13
C GLU A 49 10.20 -9.48 -2.17
N ALA A 50 9.32 -9.56 -1.18
CA ALA A 50 8.19 -8.62 -1.05
C ALA A 50 8.68 -7.17 -0.88
N LYS A 51 9.83 -6.99 -0.22
CA LYS A 51 10.49 -5.68 -0.04
C LYS A 51 11.38 -5.26 -1.20
N ALA A 52 11.56 -6.10 -2.22
CA ALA A 52 12.31 -5.70 -3.40
C ALA A 52 11.57 -4.58 -4.16
N PRO A 53 12.30 -3.57 -4.68
CA PRO A 53 11.74 -2.59 -5.60
C PRO A 53 11.13 -3.26 -6.83
N ILE A 54 10.11 -2.63 -7.39
CA ILE A 54 9.58 -3.04 -8.69
C ILE A 54 10.62 -2.66 -9.76
N GLU A 55 10.84 -3.57 -10.71
CA GLU A 55 11.76 -3.31 -11.82
C GLU A 55 11.33 -2.06 -12.59
N GLY A 56 12.27 -1.13 -12.82
CA GLY A 56 11.98 0.17 -13.42
C GLY A 56 11.52 1.25 -12.44
N SER A 57 11.41 0.96 -11.14
CA SER A 57 11.15 1.98 -10.12
C SER A 57 12.34 2.95 -10.00
N ILE A 58 12.05 4.25 -9.94
CA ILE A 58 13.02 5.31 -9.67
C ILE A 58 13.43 5.26 -8.19
N ALA A 59 12.46 5.01 -7.30
CA ALA A 59 12.69 4.83 -5.88
C ALA A 59 11.61 3.97 -5.24
N ARG A 60 11.95 3.32 -4.13
CA ARG A 60 11.02 2.61 -3.25
C ARG A 60 11.12 3.16 -1.83
N TYR A 61 9.96 3.45 -1.25
CA TYR A 61 9.78 3.80 0.15
C TYR A 61 8.89 2.75 0.82
N GLN A 62 9.10 2.50 2.11
CA GLN A 62 8.14 1.78 2.94
C GLN A 62 7.13 2.76 3.54
N VAL A 63 5.85 2.44 3.43
CA VAL A 63 4.72 3.24 3.94
C VAL A 63 3.69 2.36 4.65
N VAL A 64 2.86 2.97 5.50
CA VAL A 64 1.70 2.35 6.13
C VAL A 64 0.43 2.96 5.59
N TYR A 65 -0.56 2.14 5.27
CA TYR A 65 -1.86 2.60 4.85
C TYR A 65 -2.70 3.13 6.01
N LEU A 66 -3.23 4.35 5.86
CA LEU A 66 -4.09 5.00 6.85
C LEU A 66 -5.56 5.09 6.41
N GLY A 67 -5.86 5.04 5.10
CA GLY A 67 -7.24 5.15 4.61
C GLY A 67 -7.37 5.51 3.14
N GLY A 68 -8.55 5.29 2.57
CA GLY A 68 -8.90 5.71 1.21
C GLY A 68 -8.49 4.78 0.06
N PHE A 69 -8.11 3.54 0.35
CA PHE A 69 -8.17 2.44 -0.61
C PHE A 69 -9.60 1.88 -0.68
N PRO A 70 -9.97 1.22 -1.80
CA PRO A 70 -11.29 0.61 -1.98
C PRO A 70 -11.66 -0.43 -0.90
N LYS A 71 -10.65 -1.03 -0.25
CA LYS A 71 -10.80 -1.98 0.85
C LYS A 71 -10.29 -1.36 2.15
N LYS A 72 -11.09 -1.41 3.22
CA LYS A 72 -10.76 -0.82 4.53
C LYS A 72 -10.38 -1.92 5.55
N PRO A 73 -9.12 -1.97 6.03
CA PRO A 73 -8.69 -2.86 7.09
C PRO A 73 -9.14 -2.37 8.45
N ASN A 74 -9.20 -3.30 9.40
CA ASN A 74 -9.28 -3.00 10.83
C ASN A 74 -7.88 -2.60 11.32
N GLY A 75 -7.60 -1.29 11.33
CA GLY A 75 -6.27 -0.74 11.61
C GLY A 75 -5.64 -1.08 12.98
N LYS A 76 -6.33 -1.83 13.86
CA LYS A 76 -5.75 -2.39 15.09
C LYS A 76 -5.26 -3.84 14.97
N MET A 77 -5.80 -4.62 14.03
CA MET A 77 -5.49 -6.06 13.91
C MET A 77 -4.84 -6.42 12.58
N ASP A 78 -5.07 -5.63 11.54
CA ASP A 78 -4.63 -5.98 10.20
C ASP A 78 -3.28 -5.31 9.85
N PRO A 79 -2.37 -6.05 9.20
CA PRO A 79 -1.13 -5.51 8.67
C PRO A 79 -1.42 -4.53 7.53
N THR A 80 -0.79 -3.36 7.55
CA THR A 80 -1.05 -2.25 6.62
C THR A 80 0.22 -1.71 5.95
N ALA A 81 1.31 -2.50 5.91
CA ALA A 81 2.59 -2.09 5.35
C ALA A 81 2.67 -2.32 3.84
N PHE A 82 3.16 -1.32 3.11
CA PHE A 82 3.33 -1.34 1.66
C PHE A 82 4.71 -0.81 1.25
N GLY A 83 5.23 -1.34 0.15
CA GLY A 83 6.25 -0.68 -0.65
C GLY A 83 5.61 0.33 -1.59
N PHE A 84 5.86 1.61 -1.36
CA PHE A 84 5.51 2.72 -2.25
C PHE A 84 6.62 2.92 -3.27
N ASN A 85 6.37 2.51 -4.51
CA ASN A 85 7.32 2.59 -5.62
C ASN A 85 6.94 3.77 -6.52
N ILE A 86 7.94 4.61 -6.81
CA ILE A 86 7.84 5.72 -7.74
C ILE A 86 8.26 5.22 -9.11
N MET A 87 7.32 5.08 -10.05
CA MET A 87 7.61 4.70 -11.43
C MET A 87 7.77 5.96 -12.31
N PRO A 88 8.23 5.84 -13.55
CA PRO A 88 8.31 6.98 -14.47
C PRO A 88 6.96 7.64 -14.82
N ASP A 89 5.86 6.88 -14.72
CA ASP A 89 4.51 7.26 -15.18
C ASP A 89 3.39 7.08 -14.14
N SER A 90 3.69 6.45 -13.01
CA SER A 90 2.69 6.03 -12.03
C SER A 90 3.26 5.86 -10.62
N PHE A 91 2.38 5.83 -9.63
CA PHE A 91 2.66 5.40 -8.27
C PHE A 91 2.20 3.95 -8.10
N ILE A 92 3.07 3.05 -7.64
CA ILE A 92 2.70 1.66 -7.40
C ILE A 92 2.89 1.29 -5.93
N PHE A 93 1.81 0.86 -5.30
CA PHE A 93 1.78 0.32 -3.95
C PHE A 93 1.80 -1.21 -4.04
N LYS A 94 2.91 -1.80 -3.61
CA LYS A 94 3.09 -3.25 -3.50
C LYS A 94 2.90 -3.68 -2.05
N PRO A 95 1.95 -4.57 -1.72
CA PRO A 95 1.76 -5.03 -0.35
C PRO A 95 2.99 -5.77 0.17
N GLU A 96 3.34 -5.57 1.44
CA GLU A 96 4.32 -6.45 2.10
C GLU A 96 3.69 -7.80 2.46
N LEU A 97 4.52 -8.81 2.75
CA LEU A 97 4.11 -10.22 2.89
C LEU A 97 2.89 -10.41 3.80
N GLU A 98 2.86 -9.75 4.96
CA GLU A 98 1.74 -9.86 5.92
C GLU A 98 0.45 -9.23 5.39
N THR A 99 0.54 -8.04 4.78
CA THR A 99 -0.60 -7.34 4.17
C THR A 99 -1.16 -8.10 2.98
N LYS A 100 -0.27 -8.67 2.16
CA LYS A 100 -0.61 -9.57 1.05
C LYS A 100 -1.41 -10.78 1.55
N ASN A 101 -0.94 -11.45 2.60
CA ASN A 101 -1.55 -12.67 3.12
C ASN A 101 -2.85 -12.43 3.92
N SER A 102 -3.16 -11.18 4.27
CA SER A 102 -4.29 -10.85 5.15
C SER A 102 -5.55 -10.45 4.37
N TRP A 103 -5.59 -9.24 3.82
CA TRP A 103 -6.81 -8.64 3.27
C TRP A 103 -6.62 -8.00 1.90
N PHE A 104 -5.37 -7.75 1.49
CA PHE A 104 -5.07 -7.06 0.24
C PHE A 104 -4.92 -8.01 -0.95
N GLY A 105 -4.29 -9.17 -0.72
CA GLY A 105 -3.96 -10.13 -1.79
C GLY A 105 -2.70 -9.74 -2.57
N ASP A 106 -2.56 -10.33 -3.76
CA ASP A 106 -1.42 -10.17 -4.66
C ASP A 106 -1.52 -8.98 -5.63
N GLU A 107 -2.63 -8.24 -5.59
CA GLU A 107 -2.86 -7.11 -6.47
C GLU A 107 -1.85 -5.99 -6.22
N LEU A 108 -1.44 -5.30 -7.28
CA LEU A 108 -0.65 -4.08 -7.20
C LEU A 108 -1.59 -2.91 -7.34
N PHE A 109 -1.60 -2.02 -6.35
CA PHE A 109 -2.41 -0.82 -6.46
C PHE A 109 -1.61 0.27 -7.17
N THR A 110 -2.04 0.57 -8.39
CA THR A 110 -1.35 1.49 -9.29
C THR A 110 -2.19 2.74 -9.47
N ILE A 111 -1.59 3.90 -9.22
CA ILE A 111 -2.18 5.21 -9.48
C ILE A 111 -1.39 5.87 -10.62
N PRO A 112 -1.92 5.86 -11.85
CA PRO A 112 -1.35 6.63 -12.97
C PRO A 112 -1.30 8.13 -12.68
N TYR A 113 -0.24 8.83 -13.11
CA TYR A 113 -0.04 10.26 -12.83
C TYR A 113 -1.07 11.19 -13.47
N ASP A 114 -1.66 10.78 -14.58
CA ASP A 114 -2.75 11.47 -15.27
C ASP A 114 -4.06 11.50 -14.46
N ARG A 115 -4.27 10.51 -13.60
CA ARG A 115 -5.42 10.42 -12.70
C ARG A 115 -5.21 11.10 -11.35
N VAL A 116 -3.99 11.54 -11.04
CA VAL A 116 -3.70 12.23 -9.78
C VAL A 116 -4.16 13.68 -9.86
N VAL A 117 -5.20 13.99 -9.08
CA VAL A 117 -5.75 15.33 -8.92
C VAL A 117 -4.88 16.16 -7.97
N LYS A 118 -4.41 15.55 -6.89
CA LYS A 118 -3.65 16.25 -5.86
C LYS A 118 -2.68 15.33 -5.15
N PHE A 119 -1.47 15.83 -4.89
CA PHE A 119 -0.47 15.16 -4.07
C PHE A 119 0.01 16.13 -2.99
N GLU A 120 -0.14 15.76 -1.73
CA GLU A 120 0.24 16.57 -0.58
C GLU A 120 0.90 15.73 0.50
N ILE A 121 1.85 16.34 1.22
CA ILE A 121 2.39 15.80 2.46
C ILE A 121 1.86 16.66 3.60
N VAL A 122 1.11 16.04 4.51
CA VAL A 122 0.43 16.70 5.63
C VAL A 122 1.03 16.27 6.97
N LYS A 123 0.83 17.12 7.97
CA LYS A 123 1.25 16.84 9.36
C LYS A 123 0.45 15.68 9.94
N ARG A 124 1.13 14.78 10.66
CA ARG A 124 0.50 13.74 11.46
C ARG A 124 -0.25 14.40 12.63
N GLN A 125 -1.50 14.00 12.85
CA GLN A 125 -2.20 14.30 14.10
C GLN A 125 -1.97 13.14 15.07
N VAL A 126 -1.33 13.42 16.21
CA VAL A 126 -1.08 12.42 17.24
C VAL A 126 -2.32 12.28 18.12
N SER A 127 -2.69 11.03 18.39
CA SER A 127 -3.81 10.69 19.28
C SER A 127 -3.52 11.14 20.71
N ASN A 128 -4.57 11.56 21.45
CA ASN A 128 -4.48 11.92 22.87
C ASN A 128 -3.86 10.80 23.75
N THR A 129 -3.97 9.54 23.33
CA THR A 129 -3.38 8.40 24.04
C THR A 129 -1.88 8.27 23.79
N GLU A 130 -1.40 8.56 22.57
CA GLU A 130 0.04 8.60 22.27
C GLU A 130 0.71 9.82 22.92
N PHE A 131 -0.01 10.95 22.99
CA PHE A 131 0.43 12.13 23.74
C PHE A 131 0.71 11.80 25.22
N LEU A 132 -0.18 11.04 25.86
CA LEU A 132 -0.06 10.65 27.27
C LEU A 132 1.10 9.67 27.53
N LEU A 133 1.46 8.84 26.55
CA LEU A 133 2.54 7.85 26.66
C LEU A 133 3.92 8.41 26.26
N SER A 134 3.97 9.58 25.60
CA SER A 134 5.22 10.24 25.27
C SER A 134 5.84 10.88 26.52
N SER A 135 6.98 10.37 26.98
CA SER A 135 7.66 10.85 28.20
C SER A 135 8.37 12.21 28.02
N SER A 136 8.05 12.97 26.98
CA SER A 136 8.67 14.26 26.66
C SER A 136 7.61 15.34 26.45
N SER A 137 7.78 16.45 27.16
CA SER A 137 6.95 17.66 27.09
C SER A 137 7.11 18.47 25.79
N ASP A 138 7.93 18.02 24.84
CA ASP A 138 8.17 18.69 23.57
C ASP A 138 7.20 18.20 22.49
N THR A 139 6.04 18.86 22.41
CA THR A 139 4.97 18.58 21.44
C THR A 139 5.36 18.84 19.98
N LYS A 140 6.50 19.48 19.73
CA LYS A 140 7.00 19.80 18.38
C LYS A 140 7.49 18.57 17.59
N SER A 141 7.88 17.49 18.27
CA SER A 141 8.28 16.24 17.60
C SER A 141 7.10 15.40 17.11
N LEU A 142 5.88 15.75 17.52
CA LEU A 142 4.66 15.00 17.25
C LEU A 142 3.91 15.51 16.01
N GLU A 143 4.10 16.76 15.61
CA GLU A 143 3.43 17.39 14.44
C GLU A 143 4.24 17.31 13.14
N GLN A 144 4.83 16.15 12.84
CA GLN A 144 5.72 16.03 11.67
C GLN A 144 4.95 15.69 10.39
N GLU A 145 5.40 16.26 9.26
CA GLU A 145 4.87 16.06 7.91
C GLU A 145 5.21 14.68 7.37
N ASN A 146 4.48 13.66 7.85
CA ASN A 146 4.77 12.27 7.55
C ASN A 146 3.63 11.54 6.82
N ASN A 147 2.47 12.18 6.69
CA ASN A 147 1.31 11.61 6.04
C ASN A 147 1.24 12.10 4.59
N ILE A 148 1.32 11.18 3.65
CA ILE A 148 1.17 11.45 2.22
C ILE A 148 -0.31 11.25 1.88
N GLN A 149 -0.92 12.27 1.27
CA GLN A 149 -2.27 12.24 0.75
C GLN A 149 -2.23 12.35 -0.77
N ILE A 150 -2.84 11.37 -1.43
CA ILE A 150 -2.95 11.31 -2.89
C ILE A 150 -4.43 11.28 -3.25
N THR A 151 -4.94 12.39 -3.76
CA THR A 151 -6.27 12.47 -4.35
C THR A 151 -6.16 12.07 -5.82
N HIS A 152 -6.91 11.06 -6.23
CA HIS A 152 -6.91 10.52 -7.58
C HIS A 152 -8.31 10.09 -7.99
N LEU A 153 -8.55 9.99 -9.30
CA LEU A 153 -9.81 9.50 -9.85
C LEU A 153 -9.78 7.96 -9.95
N ASP A 154 -10.85 7.31 -9.52
CA ASP A 154 -11.07 5.88 -9.75
C ASP A 154 -11.50 5.58 -11.20
N ASP A 155 -11.72 4.31 -11.52
CA ASP A 155 -12.17 3.90 -12.86
C ASP A 155 -13.59 4.41 -13.22
N GLU A 156 -14.37 4.80 -12.21
CA GLU A 156 -15.71 5.36 -12.36
C GLU A 156 -15.71 6.90 -12.43
N GLY A 157 -14.53 7.52 -12.26
CA GLY A 157 -14.35 8.97 -12.25
C GLY A 157 -14.67 9.63 -10.91
N ASN A 158 -14.83 8.88 -9.83
CA ASN A 158 -15.00 9.42 -8.49
C ASN A 158 -13.64 9.80 -7.89
N GLU A 159 -13.61 10.90 -7.14
CA GLU A 159 -12.41 11.31 -6.39
C GLU A 159 -12.21 10.42 -5.15
N LEU A 160 -11.10 9.70 -5.13
CA LEU A 160 -10.62 8.93 -3.98
C LEU A 160 -9.37 9.59 -3.39
N MET A 161 -9.33 9.68 -2.07
CA MET A 161 -8.19 10.21 -1.33
C MET A 161 -7.46 9.10 -0.59
N THR A 162 -6.39 8.58 -1.18
CA THR A 162 -5.51 7.62 -0.51
C THR A 162 -4.59 8.33 0.47
N ARG A 163 -4.50 7.79 1.69
CA ARG A 163 -3.67 8.30 2.78
C ARG A 163 -2.70 7.22 3.22
N VAL A 164 -1.42 7.54 3.21
CA VAL A 164 -0.35 6.66 3.69
C VAL A 164 0.62 7.43 4.59
N GLU A 165 1.27 6.75 5.52
CA GLU A 165 2.29 7.30 6.40
C GLU A 165 3.67 6.76 6.02
N MET A 166 4.68 7.61 5.93
CA MET A 166 6.04 7.19 5.60
C MET A 166 6.70 6.49 6.80
N LEU A 167 7.10 5.22 6.61
CA LEU A 167 7.86 4.47 7.61
C LEU A 167 9.36 4.46 7.34
N THR A 168 9.78 4.88 6.15
CA THR A 168 11.20 4.91 5.77
C THR A 168 11.92 5.97 6.60
N GLY A 169 12.67 5.57 7.62
CA GLY A 169 13.37 6.46 8.55
C GLY A 169 13.40 5.85 9.94
N VAL A 170 14.61 5.61 10.46
CA VAL A 170 14.82 4.94 11.77
C VAL A 170 14.22 5.76 12.94
N SER A 171 14.00 7.05 12.72
CA SER A 171 13.36 7.99 13.64
C SER A 171 12.27 8.81 12.93
N ILE A 172 11.34 9.37 13.69
CA ILE A 172 10.24 10.23 13.18
C ILE A 172 10.81 11.38 12.33
N TYR A 173 11.87 12.04 12.81
CA TYR A 173 12.59 13.09 12.05
C TYR A 173 13.18 12.59 10.73
N GLY A 174 13.71 11.37 10.72
CA GLY A 174 14.22 10.72 9.52
C GLY A 174 13.11 10.41 8.51
N GLN A 175 11.91 10.08 8.99
CA GLN A 175 10.74 9.84 8.12
C GLN A 175 10.27 11.14 7.45
N ALA A 176 10.16 12.24 8.21
CA ALA A 176 9.86 13.55 7.65
C ALA A 176 10.93 14.04 6.66
N GLN A 177 12.20 13.70 6.88
CA GLN A 177 13.26 13.95 5.91
C GLN A 177 13.07 13.13 4.62
N LYS A 178 12.69 11.86 4.73
CA LYS A 178 12.39 11.02 3.56
C LYS A 178 11.19 11.51 2.76
N CYS A 179 10.19 12.10 3.41
CA CYS A 179 9.09 12.81 2.73
C CYS A 179 9.58 14.01 1.91
N ARG A 180 10.54 14.79 2.44
CA ARG A 180 11.16 15.90 1.68
C ARG A 180 11.99 15.40 0.51
N GLU A 181 12.81 14.36 0.73
CA GLU A 181 13.58 13.71 -0.34
C GLU A 181 12.67 13.16 -1.44
N LEU A 182 11.52 12.57 -1.07
CA LEU A 182 10.51 12.15 -2.03
C LEU A 182 9.99 13.34 -2.85
N LEU A 183 9.61 14.45 -2.23
CA LEU A 183 9.17 15.64 -2.98
C LEU A 183 10.24 16.16 -3.94
N ASP A 184 11.49 16.19 -3.50
CA ASP A 184 12.60 16.63 -4.33
C ASP A 184 12.86 15.66 -5.50
N LEU A 185 12.75 14.36 -5.27
CA LEU A 185 12.81 13.35 -6.34
C LEU A 185 11.67 13.52 -7.34
N LEU A 186 10.44 13.78 -6.87
CA LEU A 186 9.30 14.04 -7.75
C LEU A 186 9.48 15.34 -8.55
N ARG A 187 10.16 16.35 -7.99
CA ARG A 187 10.51 17.59 -8.71
C ARG A 187 11.60 17.36 -9.75
N GLU A 188 12.68 16.69 -9.37
CA GLU A 188 13.84 16.39 -10.24
C GLU A 188 13.40 15.59 -11.47
N ASN A 189 12.55 14.57 -11.27
CA ASN A 189 12.00 13.76 -12.34
C ASN A 189 10.85 14.44 -13.10
N LYS A 190 10.53 15.70 -12.75
CA LYS A 190 9.42 16.50 -13.31
C LYS A 190 8.07 15.77 -13.20
N ILE A 191 7.91 14.90 -12.20
CA ILE A 191 6.70 14.13 -11.95
C ILE A 191 5.61 15.06 -11.42
N LEU A 192 5.93 15.97 -10.48
CA LEU A 192 4.93 16.92 -9.96
C LEU A 192 4.30 17.79 -11.06
N GLY A 193 5.03 18.08 -12.14
CA GLY A 193 4.51 18.82 -13.30
C GLY A 193 3.77 17.95 -14.32
N ARG A 194 3.73 16.63 -14.13
CA ARG A 194 2.92 15.66 -14.90
C ARG A 194 1.66 15.25 -14.13
N LEU A 195 1.70 15.32 -12.81
CA LEU A 195 0.51 15.22 -11.98
C LEU A 195 -0.46 16.28 -12.50
N ASN A 196 -1.64 15.83 -12.90
CA ASN A 196 -2.71 16.72 -13.32
C ASN A 196 -2.42 17.56 -14.59
N LYS A 197 -1.60 17.06 -15.53
CA LYS A 197 -1.31 17.81 -16.77
C LYS A 197 -2.50 17.93 -17.73
N ASP A 198 -3.63 17.27 -17.47
CA ASP A 198 -4.80 17.30 -18.36
C ASP A 198 -6.16 17.10 -17.65
N THR A 199 -6.35 17.47 -16.37
CA THR A 199 -7.75 17.56 -15.85
C THR A 199 -8.45 18.86 -16.25
N SER A 200 -7.74 19.85 -16.80
CA SER A 200 -8.39 20.90 -17.61
C SER A 200 -8.92 20.35 -18.96
N LYS A 201 -8.66 19.07 -19.26
CA LYS A 201 -9.25 18.33 -20.39
C LYS A 201 -10.25 17.26 -19.95
N LEU A 202 -10.61 17.25 -18.67
CA LEU A 202 -11.75 16.53 -18.09
C LEU A 202 -12.84 17.48 -17.57
N ALA A 203 -12.79 18.76 -17.97
CA ALA A 203 -14.05 19.42 -18.29
C ALA A 203 -14.72 18.51 -19.33
N ALA A 204 -15.98 18.11 -19.07
CA ALA A 204 -16.87 17.51 -20.06
C ALA A 204 -16.56 18.12 -21.43
N PRO A 205 -16.52 17.33 -22.53
CA PRO A 205 -16.24 17.90 -23.83
C PRO A 205 -17.11 19.15 -23.93
N ALA A 206 -16.47 20.31 -24.06
CA ALA A 206 -17.13 21.43 -24.67
C ALA A 206 -17.35 20.92 -26.10
N ASP A 207 -18.36 20.06 -26.25
CA ASP A 207 -18.74 19.50 -27.52
C ASP A 207 -19.08 20.76 -28.30
N ASP A 208 -18.26 21.03 -29.30
CA ASP A 208 -18.50 22.06 -30.27
C ASP A 208 -19.97 21.93 -30.69
N PRO A 209 -20.83 22.96 -30.55
CA PRO A 209 -22.27 22.80 -30.78
C PRO A 209 -22.57 22.23 -32.18
N LEU A 210 -21.65 22.44 -33.13
CA LEU A 210 -21.66 21.86 -34.46
C LEU A 210 -21.44 20.34 -34.49
N GLU A 211 -20.62 19.79 -33.59
CA GLU A 211 -20.46 18.34 -33.42
C GLU A 211 -21.66 17.70 -32.70
N GLN A 212 -22.26 18.38 -31.72
CA GLN A 212 -23.50 17.92 -31.10
C GLN A 212 -24.66 17.90 -32.11
N LEU A 213 -24.71 18.88 -33.00
CA LEU A 213 -25.65 18.91 -34.12
C LEU A 213 -25.48 17.70 -35.06
N LYS A 214 -24.23 17.30 -35.36
CA LYS A 214 -23.95 16.10 -36.16
C LYS A 214 -24.40 14.82 -35.46
N LYS A 215 -24.12 14.67 -34.16
CA LYS A 215 -24.55 13.51 -33.35
C LYS A 215 -26.08 13.43 -33.25
N LEU A 216 -26.75 14.56 -33.03
CA LEU A 216 -28.22 14.65 -33.04
C LEU A 216 -28.82 14.23 -34.38
N ASN A 217 -28.19 14.63 -35.50
CA ASN A 217 -28.69 14.27 -36.82
C ASN A 217 -28.53 12.77 -37.10
N ALA A 218 -27.43 12.17 -36.64
CA ALA A 218 -27.23 10.72 -36.71
C ALA A 218 -28.26 9.94 -35.86
N LEU A 219 -28.63 10.44 -34.68
CA LEU A 219 -29.66 9.82 -33.82
C LEU A 219 -31.08 9.96 -34.40
N LYS A 220 -31.34 11.06 -35.11
CA LYS A 220 -32.58 11.24 -35.90
C LYS A 220 -32.64 10.25 -37.06
N GLU A 221 -31.57 10.15 -37.86
CA GLU A 221 -31.51 9.22 -38.99
C GLU A 221 -31.58 7.75 -38.56
N ALA A 222 -31.09 7.44 -37.36
CA ALA A 222 -31.26 6.13 -36.73
C ALA A 222 -32.69 5.86 -36.21
N GLY A 223 -33.62 6.82 -36.31
CA GLY A 223 -35.00 6.69 -35.83
C GLY A 223 -35.14 6.65 -34.30
N ILE A 224 -34.09 7.01 -33.57
CA ILE A 224 -34.05 6.98 -32.09
C ILE A 224 -34.72 8.23 -31.50
N LEU A 225 -34.69 9.35 -32.24
CA LEU A 225 -35.32 10.62 -31.87
C LEU A 225 -36.44 10.97 -32.85
N SER A 226 -37.56 11.45 -32.31
CA SER A 226 -38.64 12.02 -33.11
C SER A 226 -38.24 13.37 -33.72
N ASP A 227 -38.90 13.75 -34.82
CA ASP A 227 -38.67 15.04 -35.50
C ASP A 227 -38.87 16.25 -34.57
N GLU A 228 -39.80 16.14 -33.62
CA GLU A 228 -40.13 17.19 -32.65
C GLU A 228 -39.03 17.36 -31.60
N GLU A 229 -38.54 16.26 -31.02
CA GLU A 229 -37.46 16.27 -30.03
C GLU A 229 -36.12 16.72 -30.64
N PHE A 230 -35.87 16.33 -31.89
CA PHE A 230 -34.69 16.77 -32.63
C PHE A 230 -34.72 18.29 -32.88
N ASN A 231 -35.85 18.84 -33.33
CA ASN A 231 -35.95 20.27 -33.61
C ASN A 231 -35.83 21.14 -32.35
N ALA A 232 -36.40 20.69 -31.22
CA ALA A 232 -36.26 21.37 -29.94
C ALA A 232 -34.79 21.43 -29.48
N LYS A 233 -34.07 20.29 -29.53
CA LYS A 233 -32.65 20.24 -29.14
C LYS A 233 -31.74 20.96 -30.13
N LYS A 234 -32.04 20.93 -31.43
CA LYS A 234 -31.33 21.69 -32.46
C LYS A 234 -31.42 23.21 -32.22
N ALA A 235 -32.61 23.71 -31.88
CA ALA A 235 -32.80 25.13 -31.60
C ALA A 235 -32.07 25.58 -30.32
N GLU A 236 -32.04 24.73 -29.29
CA GLU A 236 -31.32 25.00 -28.04
C GLU A 236 -29.80 24.99 -28.22
N LEU A 237 -29.27 24.16 -29.14
CA LEU A 237 -27.84 24.13 -29.44
C LEU A 237 -27.39 25.26 -30.35
N LEU A 238 -28.23 25.67 -31.30
CA LEU A 238 -27.96 26.82 -32.17
C LEU A 238 -28.00 28.15 -31.41
N SER A 239 -28.69 28.25 -30.27
CA SER A 239 -28.67 29.45 -29.43
C SER A 239 -27.43 29.57 -28.53
N LYS A 240 -26.61 28.51 -28.47
CA LYS A 240 -25.33 28.45 -27.73
C LYS A 240 -24.10 28.65 -28.64
N VAL A 241 -24.31 28.86 -29.94
CA VAL A 241 -23.30 29.25 -30.96
C VAL A 241 -23.32 30.75 -31.15
#